data_AF-A0A837CPN4-F1
#
_entry.id   AF-A0A837CPN4-F1
#
_cell.length_a   1.000
_cell.length_b   1.000
_cell.length_c   1.000
_cell.angle_alpha   90.00
_cell.angle_beta   90.00
_cell.angle_gamma   90.00
#
_symmetry.space_group_name_H-M   'P 1'
#
loop_
_entity.id
_entity.type
_entity.pdbx_description
1 polymer ?
#
loop_
_entity_poly.entity_id
_entity_poly.type
_entity_poly.pdbx_seq_one_letter_code
_entity_poly.pdbx_strand_id
1 'polypeptide(L)'
;MSVSGTDGDWGMSPYNAAKGAVVNLTRALALDLGKKGIRVNAVCPSLTRTGITEDMMDDKELLAKFAERIPLGRVCEPEEVAAVIAFLASEDASFMTGA
;
A
#
# COMPACT_ATOMS: atom_id res chain seq x y z
N MET A 1 -2.16 0.03 -1.77
CA MET A 1 -2.16 1.51 -1.67
C MET A 1 -0.73 1.99 -1.87
N SER A 2 -0.48 3.16 -2.45
CA SER A 2 0.91 3.62 -2.66
C SER A 2 1.36 4.47 -1.47
N VAL A 3 2.67 4.68 -1.28
CA VAL A 3 3.20 5.75 -0.40
C VAL A 3 2.47 7.07 -0.68
N SER A 4 2.05 7.30 -1.93
CA SER A 4 1.24 8.45 -2.38
C SER A 4 -0.15 8.64 -1.72
N GLY A 5 -0.62 7.71 -0.88
CA GLY A 5 -1.87 7.85 -0.12
C GLY A 5 -1.69 8.45 1.28
N THR A 6 -0.47 8.37 1.83
CA THR A 6 -0.05 8.96 3.12
C THR A 6 0.98 10.07 2.93
N ASP A 7 1.68 10.04 1.80
CA ASP A 7 2.67 11.01 1.30
C ASP A 7 2.22 11.50 -0.09
N GLY A 8 2.89 12.49 -0.67
CA GLY A 8 2.53 13.04 -1.99
C GLY A 8 3.49 12.63 -3.10
N ASP A 9 2.96 12.28 -4.28
CA ASP A 9 3.73 12.19 -5.51
C ASP A 9 3.41 13.36 -6.46
N TRP A 10 4.47 13.98 -6.99
CA TRP A 10 4.39 15.07 -7.95
C TRP A 10 3.63 14.67 -9.22
N GLY A 11 2.76 15.54 -9.72
CA GLY A 11 2.01 15.31 -10.96
C GLY A 11 0.84 14.32 -10.84
N MET A 12 0.63 13.70 -9.67
CA MET A 12 -0.33 12.61 -9.46
C MET A 12 -1.48 13.01 -8.51
N SER A 13 -1.86 14.28 -8.45
CA SER A 13 -2.80 14.78 -7.43
C SER A 13 -4.16 14.03 -7.37
N PRO A 14 -4.81 13.64 -8.49
CA PRO A 14 -6.07 12.87 -8.41
C PRO A 14 -5.84 11.46 -7.87
N TYR A 15 -4.70 10.85 -8.23
CA TYR A 15 -4.32 9.52 -7.76
C TYR A 15 -4.01 9.54 -6.26
N ASN A 16 -3.25 10.53 -5.80
CA ASN A 16 -2.92 10.72 -4.37
C ASN A 16 -4.19 10.91 -3.54
N ALA A 17 -5.11 11.78 -4.00
CA ALA A 17 -6.38 12.03 -3.35
C ALA A 17 -7.22 10.74 -3.23
N ALA A 18 -7.34 9.97 -4.33
CA ALA A 18 -8.05 8.70 -4.32
C ALA A 18 -7.43 7.70 -3.34
N LYS A 19 -6.09 7.60 -3.27
CA LYS A 19 -5.42 6.70 -2.32
C LYS A 19 -5.59 7.14 -0.87
N GLY A 20 -5.53 8.45 -0.58
CA GLY A 20 -5.83 8.99 0.75
C GLY A 20 -7.27 8.74 1.20
N ALA A 21 -8.23 8.83 0.27
CA ALA A 21 -9.63 8.51 0.56
C ALA A 21 -9.82 7.04 0.99
N VAL A 22 -9.09 6.11 0.37
CA VAL A 22 -9.12 4.68 0.75
C VAL A 22 -8.58 4.45 2.17
N VAL A 23 -7.53 5.17 2.60
CA VAL A 23 -7.05 5.11 4.00
C VAL A 23 -8.18 5.48 4.95
N ASN A 24 -8.82 6.62 4.72
CA ASN A 24 -9.83 7.12 5.62
C ASN A 24 -11.08 6.23 5.63
N LEU A 25 -11.45 5.68 4.46
CA LEU A 25 -12.53 4.70 4.34
C LEU A 25 -12.23 3.43 5.16
N THR A 26 -10.99 2.94 5.11
CA THR A 26 -10.56 1.75 5.88
C THR A 26 -10.77 1.98 7.38
N ARG A 27 -10.38 3.15 7.88
CA ARG A 27 -10.57 3.54 9.29
C ARG A 27 -12.04 3.66 9.67
N ALA A 28 -12.85 4.27 8.82
CA ALA A 28 -14.30 4.38 9.04
C ALA A 28 -14.96 2.99 9.12
N LEU A 29 -14.66 2.11 8.16
CA LEU A 29 -15.20 0.76 8.14
C LEU A 29 -14.74 -0.09 9.32
N ALA A 30 -13.50 0.10 9.80
CA ALA A 30 -13.02 -0.56 11.01
C ALA A 30 -13.87 -0.19 12.25
N LEU A 31 -14.29 1.08 12.37
CA LEU A 31 -15.19 1.52 13.44
C LEU A 31 -16.60 0.94 13.29
N ASP A 32 -17.14 0.95 12.06
CA ASP A 32 -18.50 0.49 11.78
C ASP A 32 -18.67 -1.02 11.97
N LEU A 33 -17.63 -1.79 11.61
CA LEU A 33 -17.69 -3.25 11.55
C LEU A 33 -16.97 -3.96 12.70
N GLY A 34 -16.14 -3.25 13.47
CA GLY A 34 -15.38 -3.83 14.58
C GLY A 34 -16.26 -4.52 15.62
N LYS A 35 -17.43 -3.96 15.95
CA LYS A 35 -18.39 -4.58 16.88
C LYS A 35 -19.01 -5.88 16.35
N LYS A 36 -18.91 -6.14 15.04
CA LYS A 36 -19.34 -7.38 14.39
C LYS A 36 -18.21 -8.41 14.29
N GLY A 37 -17.05 -8.14 14.90
CA GLY A 37 -15.87 -9.01 14.82
C GLY A 37 -15.14 -8.95 13.47
N ILE A 38 -15.43 -7.97 12.62
CA ILE A 38 -14.77 -7.82 11.31
C ILE A 38 -13.63 -6.81 11.44
N ARG A 39 -12.43 -7.22 11.04
CA ARG A 39 -11.24 -6.36 10.97
C ARG A 39 -11.09 -5.80 9.56
N VAL A 40 -10.74 -4.52 9.44
CA VAL A 40 -10.56 -3.83 8.15
C VAL A 40 -9.22 -3.12 8.18
N ASN A 41 -8.31 -3.46 7.27
CA ASN A 41 -6.98 -2.87 7.18
C ASN A 41 -6.62 -2.60 5.72
N ALA A 42 -5.67 -1.70 5.49
CA ALA A 42 -5.15 -1.41 4.16
C ALA A 42 -3.64 -1.65 4.11
N VAL A 43 -3.19 -2.21 2.98
CA VAL A 43 -1.75 -2.42 2.73
C VAL A 43 -1.26 -1.38 1.73
N CYS A 44 -0.16 -0.72 2.07
CA CYS A 44 0.37 0.42 1.34
C CYS A 44 1.77 0.15 0.76
N PRO A 45 1.93 -0.74 -0.23
CA PRO A 45 3.24 -0.97 -0.83
C PRO A 45 3.77 0.26 -1.58
N SER A 46 5.09 0.36 -1.64
CA SER A 46 5.77 1.23 -2.60
C SER A 46 5.72 0.61 -4.01
N LEU A 47 6.56 1.09 -4.93
CA LEU A 47 6.69 0.50 -6.28
C LEU A 47 6.87 -1.02 -6.15
N THR A 48 5.93 -1.76 -6.74
CA THR A 48 5.88 -3.23 -6.72
C THR A 48 5.93 -3.73 -8.15
N ARG A 49 6.69 -4.78 -8.43
CA ARG A 49 6.78 -5.37 -9.77
C ARG A 49 5.48 -6.12 -10.12
N THR A 50 4.64 -5.50 -10.94
CA THR A 50 3.34 -6.08 -11.37
C THR A 50 3.09 -5.71 -12.83
N GLY A 51 2.11 -6.32 -13.49
CA GLY A 51 1.76 -5.96 -14.87
C GLY A 51 1.37 -4.48 -15.06
N ILE A 52 0.91 -3.79 -13.99
CA ILE A 52 0.58 -2.35 -14.05
C ILE A 52 1.85 -1.48 -14.11
N THR A 53 2.96 -1.98 -13.57
CA THR A 53 4.23 -1.25 -13.45
C THR A 53 5.28 -1.76 -14.43
N GLU A 54 4.90 -2.67 -15.33
CA GLU A 54 5.81 -3.32 -16.28
C GLU A 54 6.55 -2.30 -17.16
N ASP A 55 5.84 -1.33 -17.73
CA ASP A 55 6.43 -0.23 -18.51
C ASP A 55 7.41 0.63 -17.69
N MET A 56 7.22 0.73 -16.38
CA MET A 56 8.13 1.45 -15.48
C MET A 56 9.38 0.63 -15.14
N MET A 57 9.34 -0.69 -15.31
CA MET A 57 10.50 -1.56 -15.05
C MET A 57 11.58 -1.44 -16.13
N ASP A 58 11.21 -1.02 -17.34
CA ASP A 58 12.15 -0.81 -18.45
C ASP A 58 12.89 0.54 -18.37
N ASP A 59 12.36 1.49 -17.60
CA ASP A 59 13.00 2.79 -17.37
C ASP A 59 14.01 2.73 -16.20
N LYS A 60 15.27 2.51 -16.56
CA LYS A 60 16.38 2.42 -15.59
C LYS A 60 16.61 3.70 -14.79
N GLU A 61 16.37 4.87 -15.36
CA GLU A 61 16.55 6.14 -14.64
C GLU A 61 15.44 6.34 -13.60
N LEU A 62 14.21 6.01 -13.97
CA LEU A 62 13.07 6.03 -13.05
C LEU A 62 13.27 5.04 -11.90
N LEU A 63 13.70 3.81 -12.20
CA LEU A 63 13.99 2.80 -11.17
C LEU A 63 15.11 3.24 -10.22
N ALA A 64 16.16 3.89 -10.72
CA ALA A 64 17.23 4.43 -9.88
C ALA A 64 16.70 5.49 -8.90
N LYS A 65 15.82 6.40 -9.36
CA LYS A 65 15.17 7.39 -8.50
C LYS A 65 14.28 6.76 -7.43
N PHE A 66 13.55 5.69 -7.79
CA PHE A 66 12.78 4.95 -6.79
C PHE A 66 13.67 4.22 -5.79
N ALA A 67 14.75 3.58 -6.24
CA ALA A 67 15.70 2.91 -5.36
C ALA A 67 16.36 3.88 -4.35
N GLU A 68 16.62 5.13 -4.75
CA GLU A 68 17.12 6.17 -3.85
C GLU A 68 16.08 6.58 -2.79
N ARG A 69 14.80 6.68 -3.18
CA ARG A 69 13.70 7.06 -2.27
C ARG A 69 13.23 5.91 -1.38
N ILE A 70 13.37 4.66 -1.81
CA ILE A 70 12.96 3.49 -1.06
C ILE A 70 14.09 3.12 -0.10
N PRO A 71 13.87 3.12 1.23
CA PRO A 71 14.94 2.83 2.19
C PRO A 71 15.60 1.45 2.02
N LEU A 72 14.89 0.48 1.44
CA LEU A 72 15.40 -0.86 1.14
C LEU A 72 16.20 -0.93 -0.19
N GLY A 73 16.30 0.18 -0.93
CA GLY A 73 17.10 0.27 -2.16
C GLY A 73 16.58 -0.54 -3.35
N ARG A 74 15.39 -1.12 -3.26
CA ARG A 74 14.83 -1.98 -4.31
C ARG A 74 13.31 -1.89 -4.41
N VAL A 75 12.82 -2.31 -5.57
CA VAL A 75 11.39 -2.52 -5.84
C VAL A 75 10.87 -3.69 -4.99
N CYS A 76 9.61 -3.60 -4.57
CA CYS A 76 8.92 -4.66 -3.85
C CYS A 76 8.51 -5.78 -4.82
N GLU A 77 8.68 -7.04 -4.43
CA GLU A 77 8.12 -8.18 -5.16
C GLU A 77 6.68 -8.46 -4.69
N PRO A 78 5.78 -8.95 -5.56
CA PRO A 78 4.38 -9.22 -5.20
C PRO A 78 4.20 -10.12 -3.97
N GLU A 79 5.10 -11.09 -3.77
CA GLU A 79 5.05 -12.05 -2.68
C GLU A 79 5.23 -11.36 -1.31
N GLU A 80 5.96 -10.24 -1.26
CA GLU A 80 6.15 -9.47 -0.03
C GLU A 80 4.85 -8.78 0.39
N VAL A 81 4.09 -8.26 -0.58
CA VAL A 81 2.76 -7.70 -0.34
C VAL A 81 1.78 -8.79 0.08
N ALA A 82 1.83 -9.95 -0.59
CA ALA A 82 0.99 -11.10 -0.27
C ALA A 82 1.24 -11.61 1.16
N ALA A 83 2.49 -11.66 1.61
CA ALA A 83 2.84 -12.07 2.96
C ALA A 83 2.22 -11.13 4.03
N VAL A 84 2.23 -9.82 3.79
CA VAL A 84 1.60 -8.84 4.70
C VAL A 84 0.08 -9.02 4.73
N ILE A 85 -0.54 -9.26 3.58
CA ILE A 85 -1.98 -9.52 3.50
C ILE A 85 -2.34 -10.81 4.25
N ALA A 86 -1.57 -11.87 4.06
CA ALA A 86 -1.76 -13.15 4.77
C ALA A 86 -1.64 -12.97 6.28
N PHE A 87 -0.65 -12.21 6.76
CA PHE A 87 -0.51 -11.85 8.17
C PHE A 87 -1.74 -11.08 8.67
N LEU A 88 -2.18 -10.03 7.96
CA LEU A 88 -3.35 -9.25 8.36
C LEU A 88 -4.64 -10.09 8.38
N ALA A 89 -4.75 -11.13 7.55
CA ALA A 89 -5.88 -12.06 7.57
C ALA A 89 -5.81 -13.11 8.69
N SER A 90 -4.62 -13.39 9.22
CA SER A 90 -4.39 -14.40 10.27
C SER A 90 -4.89 -13.98 11.66
N GLU A 91 -4.89 -14.94 12.59
CA GLU A 91 -5.18 -14.69 14.01
C GLU A 91 -4.06 -13.91 14.73
N ASP A 92 -2.84 -13.96 14.21
CA ASP A 92 -1.69 -13.22 14.77
C ASP A 92 -1.92 -11.69 14.70
N ALA A 93 -2.75 -11.24 13.76
CA ALA A 93 -3.19 -9.85 13.62
C ALA A 93 -4.55 -9.57 14.30
N SER A 94 -4.94 -10.36 15.30
CA SER A 94 -6.27 -10.28 15.97
C SER A 94 -6.62 -8.91 16.55
N PHE A 95 -5.63 -8.10 16.92
CA PHE A 95 -5.85 -6.74 17.43
C PHE A 95 -5.56 -5.63 16.41
N MET A 96 -5.32 -5.99 15.14
CA MET A 96 -5.08 -5.03 14.06
C MET A 96 -6.35 -4.78 13.24
N THR A 97 -6.89 -3.57 13.37
CA THR A 97 -8.00 -3.05 12.57
C THR A 97 -7.86 -1.52 12.44
N GLY A 98 -8.24 -0.97 11.29
CA GLY A 98 -8.10 0.45 10.94
C GLY A 98 -6.67 0.88 10.61
N ALA A 99 -5.75 -0.07 10.41
CA ALA A 99 -4.36 0.18 10.05
C ALA A 99 -4.19 0.44 8.54
#